data_AF-R9SL58-F1
#
_entry.id   AF-R9SL58-F1
#
_cell.length_a   1.000
_cell.length_b   1.000
_cell.length_c   1.000
_cell.angle_alpha   90.00
_cell.angle_beta   90.00
_cell.angle_gamma   90.00
#
_symmetry.space_group_name_H-M   'P 1'
#
loop_
_entity.id
_entity.type
_entity.pdbx_description
1 polymer ?
#
loop_
_entity_poly.entity_id
_entity_poly.type
_entity_poly.pdbx_seq_one_letter_code
_entity_poly.pdbx_strand_id
1 'polypeptide(L)'
;MDDEEKMKLYKLRILRSFKWHDDLIVPLSKELGISVEEFEDILMKNLDMSSLEALHSTYESAIPEEIMMRLHIDLRFIWYVDVLQLLSQEEARDIKFKLTEEILHGKDYSDAVDEGRRILVEKLR
;
A
#
# COMPACT_ATOMS: atom_id res chain seq x y z
N MET A 1 -10.29 24.38 -28.96
CA MET A 1 -9.77 23.63 -27.82
C MET A 1 -8.33 23.32 -28.13
N ASP A 2 -7.44 23.92 -27.36
CA ASP A 2 -6.00 23.75 -27.50
C ASP A 2 -5.58 22.33 -27.08
N ASP A 3 -4.43 21.86 -27.55
CA ASP A 3 -3.94 20.51 -27.23
C ASP A 3 -3.56 20.39 -25.74
N GLU A 4 -3.18 21.50 -25.10
CA GLU A 4 -2.98 21.58 -23.65
C GLU A 4 -4.29 21.40 -22.86
N GLU A 5 -5.39 22.01 -23.31
CA GLU A 5 -6.72 21.84 -22.71
C GLU A 5 -7.22 20.39 -22.83
N LYS A 6 -6.99 19.75 -23.98
CA LYS A 6 -7.32 18.33 -24.19
C LYS A 6 -6.54 17.44 -23.22
N MET A 7 -5.23 17.66 -23.10
CA MET A 7 -4.38 16.86 -22.21
C MET A 7 -4.86 16.96 -20.76
N LYS A 8 -5.18 18.17 -20.29
CA LYS A 8 -5.72 18.39 -18.95
C LYS A 8 -7.02 17.63 -18.72
N LEU A 9 -7.95 17.66 -19.68
CA LEU A 9 -9.21 16.91 -19.59
C LEU A 9 -9.00 15.39 -19.51
N TYR A 10 -8.05 14.84 -20.27
CA TYR A 10 -7.74 13.41 -20.22
C TYR A 10 -7.16 12.98 -18.87
N LYS A 11 -6.20 13.74 -18.33
CA LYS A 11 -5.64 13.47 -17.00
C LYS A 11 -6.71 13.50 -15.91
N LEU A 12 -7.57 14.53 -15.94
CA LEU A 12 -8.64 14.67 -14.97
C LEU A 12 -9.65 13.52 -15.03
N ARG A 13 -9.93 13.01 -16.24
CA ARG A 13 -10.80 11.84 -16.43
C ARG A 13 -10.21 10.57 -15.82
N ILE A 14 -8.90 10.37 -15.88
CA ILE A 14 -8.23 9.22 -15.26
C ILE A 14 -8.31 9.34 -13.73
N LEU A 15 -7.94 10.51 -13.20
CA LEU A 15 -7.98 10.79 -11.76
C LEU A 15 -9.39 10.60 -11.19
N ARG A 16 -10.41 11.09 -11.90
CA ARG A 16 -11.81 10.97 -11.50
C ARG A 16 -12.47 9.66 -11.90
N SER A 17 -11.70 8.68 -12.36
CA SER A 17 -12.27 7.35 -12.52
C SER A 17 -12.65 6.81 -11.13
N PHE A 18 -13.83 6.19 -11.04
CA PHE A 18 -14.44 5.79 -9.77
C PHE A 18 -13.50 4.99 -8.87
N LYS A 19 -12.81 4.00 -9.44
CA LYS A 19 -11.84 3.15 -8.71
C LYS A 19 -10.69 3.98 -8.13
N TRP A 20 -10.15 4.92 -8.90
CA TRP A 20 -9.04 5.76 -8.45
C TRP A 20 -9.39 6.76 -7.37
N HIS A 21 -10.55 7.36 -7.57
CA HIS A 21 -11.02 8.39 -6.69
C HIS A 21 -11.19 7.84 -5.27
N ASP A 22 -11.83 6.67 -5.16
CA ASP A 22 -12.14 6.04 -3.88
C ASP A 22 -10.95 5.29 -3.27
N ASP A 23 -10.11 4.62 -4.07
CA ASP A 23 -9.00 3.80 -3.56
C ASP A 23 -7.77 4.63 -3.15
N LEU A 24 -7.53 5.79 -3.78
CA LEU A 24 -6.29 6.56 -3.58
C LEU A 24 -6.51 8.04 -3.30
N ILE A 25 -7.29 8.74 -4.13
CA ILE A 25 -7.36 10.21 -4.07
C ILE A 25 -8.06 10.67 -2.79
N VAL A 26 -9.22 10.08 -2.47
CA VAL A 26 -9.99 10.42 -1.28
C VAL A 26 -9.24 10.03 0.01
N PRO A 27 -8.68 8.81 0.15
CA PRO A 27 -7.91 8.44 1.33
C PRO A 27 -6.71 9.34 1.58
N LEU A 28 -5.87 9.58 0.56
CA LEU A 28 -4.64 10.36 0.72
C LEU A 28 -4.91 11.86 0.93
N SER A 29 -5.91 12.43 0.26
CA SER A 29 -6.28 13.85 0.51
C SER A 29 -6.73 14.05 1.96
N LYS A 30 -7.51 13.11 2.51
CA LYS A 30 -7.93 13.12 3.91
C LYS A 30 -6.75 12.98 4.87
N GLU A 31 -5.82 12.08 4.59
CA GLU A 31 -4.61 11.88 5.40
C GLU A 31 -3.73 13.13 5.44
N LEU A 32 -3.59 13.80 4.30
CA LEU A 32 -2.82 15.04 4.16
C LEU A 32 -3.57 16.30 4.66
N GLY A 33 -4.86 16.18 4.95
CA GLY A 33 -5.69 17.29 5.43
C GLY A 33 -5.97 18.37 4.38
N ILE A 34 -5.98 17.99 3.10
CA ILE A 34 -6.22 18.88 1.95
C ILE A 34 -7.51 18.50 1.22
N SER A 35 -7.99 19.37 0.34
CA SER A 35 -9.14 19.05 -0.51
C SER A 35 -8.79 17.99 -1.56
N VAL A 36 -9.81 17.28 -2.04
CA VAL A 36 -9.65 16.30 -3.13
C VAL A 36 -9.15 17.01 -4.40
N GLU A 37 -9.70 18.18 -4.72
CA GLU A 37 -9.29 19.00 -5.85
C GLU A 37 -7.84 19.48 -5.72
N GLU A 38 -7.41 19.89 -4.52
CA GLU A 38 -6.02 20.25 -4.26
C GLU A 38 -5.08 19.07 -4.51
N PHE A 39 -5.49 17.86 -4.12
CA PHE A 39 -4.70 16.66 -4.40
C PHE A 39 -4.71 16.28 -5.89
N GLU A 40 -5.85 16.39 -6.59
CA GLU A 40 -5.94 16.24 -8.05
C GLU A 40 -4.97 17.19 -8.77
N ASP A 41 -4.89 18.46 -8.34
CA ASP A 41 -3.97 19.45 -8.90
C ASP A 41 -2.50 19.07 -8.67
N ILE A 42 -2.16 18.53 -7.49
CA ILE A 42 -0.82 18.00 -7.20
C ILE A 42 -0.48 16.86 -8.16
N LEU A 43 -1.40 15.91 -8.38
CA LEU A 43 -1.18 14.79 -9.29
C LEU A 43 -1.05 15.26 -10.74
N MET A 44 -1.92 16.17 -11.20
CA MET A 44 -1.86 16.73 -12.55
C MET A 44 -0.54 17.46 -12.83
N LYS A 45 0.00 18.16 -11.82
CA LYS A 45 1.27 18.89 -11.91
C LYS A 45 2.49 17.97 -11.98
N ASN A 46 2.47 16.86 -11.24
CA ASN A 46 3.67 16.03 -11.05
C ASN A 46 3.70 14.76 -11.92
N LEU A 47 2.54 14.25 -12.35
CA LEU A 47 2.45 13.00 -13.10
C LEU A 47 2.14 13.28 -14.58
N ASP A 48 2.89 12.63 -15.47
CA ASP A 48 2.58 12.61 -16.89
C ASP A 48 1.43 11.63 -17.21
N MET A 49 1.00 11.63 -18.47
CA MET A 49 -0.13 10.82 -18.91
C MET A 49 0.15 9.31 -18.74
N SER A 50 1.34 8.86 -19.15
CA SER A 50 1.76 7.46 -19.01
C SER A 50 1.77 6.99 -17.57
N SER A 51 2.23 7.83 -16.65
CA SER A 51 2.24 7.53 -15.22
C SER A 51 0.81 7.34 -14.73
N LEU A 52 -0.08 8.30 -15.03
CA LEU A 52 -1.48 8.26 -14.61
C LEU A 52 -2.22 7.01 -15.14
N GLU A 53 -1.96 6.61 -16.38
CA GLU A 53 -2.52 5.39 -16.97
C GLU A 53 -2.00 4.11 -16.31
N ALA A 54 -0.71 4.07 -15.95
CA ALA A 54 -0.06 2.91 -15.35
C ALA A 54 -0.25 2.78 -13.84
N LEU A 55 -0.65 3.85 -13.16
CA LEU A 55 -0.75 3.91 -11.71
C LEU A 55 -1.50 2.70 -11.12
N HIS A 56 -2.48 2.13 -11.83
CA HIS A 56 -3.46 1.22 -11.22
C HIS A 56 -2.84 -0.15 -11.04
N SER A 57 -2.21 -0.62 -12.11
CA SER A 57 -1.32 -1.77 -12.05
C SER A 57 -0.19 -1.56 -11.03
N THR A 58 0.36 -0.34 -10.92
CA THR A 58 1.40 -0.04 -9.92
C THR A 58 0.87 -0.16 -8.49
N TYR A 59 -0.31 0.39 -8.20
CA TYR A 59 -0.96 0.32 -6.90
C TYR A 59 -1.28 -1.13 -6.53
N GLU A 60 -1.95 -1.88 -7.40
CA GLU A 60 -2.29 -3.29 -7.14
C GLU A 60 -1.03 -4.13 -6.90
N SER A 61 0.07 -3.85 -7.61
CA SER A 61 1.35 -4.53 -7.40
C SER A 61 2.06 -4.14 -6.10
N ALA A 62 1.73 -2.99 -5.52
CA ALA A 62 2.34 -2.47 -4.29
C ALA A 62 1.63 -2.96 -3.02
N ILE A 63 0.34 -3.35 -3.10
CA ILE A 63 -0.45 -3.82 -1.96
C ILE A 63 0.26 -4.95 -1.17
N PRO A 64 0.83 -6.00 -1.79
CA PRO A 64 1.51 -7.05 -1.05
C PRO A 64 2.71 -6.52 -0.25
N GLU A 65 3.51 -5.64 -0.85
CA GLU A 65 4.67 -5.04 -0.19
C GLU A 65 4.25 -4.14 0.97
N GLU A 66 3.18 -3.34 0.78
CA GLU A 66 2.59 -2.52 1.83
C GLU A 66 2.18 -3.37 3.05
N ILE A 67 1.45 -4.46 2.82
CA ILE A 67 1.03 -5.37 3.89
C ILE A 67 2.25 -5.99 4.59
N MET A 68 3.25 -6.44 3.83
CA MET A 68 4.48 -7.01 4.39
C MET A 68 5.23 -6.01 5.27
N MET A 69 5.31 -4.74 4.86
CA MET A 69 5.92 -3.67 5.66
C MET A 69 5.12 -3.40 6.93
N ARG A 70 3.78 -3.36 6.84
CA ARG A 70 2.91 -3.15 8.01
C ARG A 70 3.06 -4.28 9.02
N LEU A 71 3.04 -5.53 8.54
CA LEU A 71 3.31 -6.71 9.36
C LEU A 71 4.70 -6.65 10.00
N HIS A 72 5.72 -6.22 9.26
CA HIS A 72 7.08 -6.07 9.78
C HIS A 72 7.12 -5.14 11.01
N ILE A 73 6.41 -4.02 10.94
CA ILE A 73 6.33 -3.01 12.01
C ILE A 73 5.49 -3.52 13.18
N ASP A 74 4.29 -4.01 12.91
CA ASP A 74 3.30 -4.37 13.93
C ASP A 74 3.69 -5.63 14.72
N LEU A 75 4.34 -6.57 14.05
CA LEU A 75 4.91 -7.77 14.67
C LEU A 75 6.33 -7.55 15.18
N ARG A 76 6.84 -6.32 15.12
CA ARG A 76 8.13 -5.91 15.71
C ARG A 76 9.31 -6.75 15.22
N PHE A 77 9.28 -7.17 13.95
CA PHE A 77 10.33 -8.01 13.36
C PHE A 77 11.71 -7.37 13.40
N ILE A 78 11.82 -6.03 13.37
CA ILE A 78 13.09 -5.33 13.58
C ILE A 78 13.81 -5.77 14.86
N TRP A 79 13.06 -6.00 15.94
CA TRP A 79 13.64 -6.44 17.20
C TRP A 79 14.05 -7.91 17.15
N TYR A 80 13.20 -8.77 16.61
CA TYR A 80 13.45 -10.22 16.58
C TYR A 80 14.52 -10.63 15.57
N VAL A 81 14.67 -9.89 14.47
CA VAL A 81 15.58 -10.22 13.37
C VAL A 81 16.87 -9.40 13.46
N ASP A 82 16.77 -8.07 13.48
CA ASP A 82 17.96 -7.22 13.33
C ASP A 82 18.67 -6.96 14.66
N VAL A 83 17.91 -6.74 15.74
CA VAL A 83 18.48 -6.35 17.04
C VAL A 83 18.84 -7.56 17.91
N LEU A 84 17.87 -8.43 18.18
CA LEU A 84 18.05 -9.58 19.08
C LEU A 84 18.54 -10.82 18.34
N GLN A 85 18.40 -10.85 17.01
CA GLN A 85 18.84 -11.97 16.16
C GLN A 85 18.28 -13.33 16.61
N LEU A 86 17.03 -13.32 17.10
CA LEU A 86 16.31 -14.52 17.54
C LEU A 86 15.64 -15.24 16.37
N LEU A 87 15.43 -14.56 15.25
CA LEU A 87 14.91 -15.11 14.00
C LEU A 87 15.84 -14.76 12.85
N SER A 88 15.93 -15.66 11.89
CA SER A 88 16.60 -15.35 10.62
C SER A 88 15.75 -14.42 9.74
N GLN A 89 16.41 -13.74 8.80
CA GLN A 89 15.74 -12.94 7.77
C GLN A 89 14.78 -13.79 6.91
N GLU A 90 15.15 -15.05 6.66
CA GLU A 90 14.34 -16.00 5.89
C GLU A 90 13.07 -16.39 6.64
N GLU A 91 13.17 -16.77 7.93
CA GLU A 91 11.99 -17.10 8.72
C GLU A 91 11.02 -15.93 8.87
N ALA A 92 11.55 -14.71 9.09
CA ALA A 92 10.72 -13.52 9.14
C ALA A 92 10.04 -13.23 7.79
N ARG A 93 10.75 -13.48 6.68
CA ARG A 93 10.18 -13.34 5.34
C ARG A 93 9.05 -14.34 5.12
N ASP A 94 9.23 -15.60 5.48
CA ASP A 94 8.25 -16.66 5.28
C ASP A 94 6.97 -16.40 6.09
N ILE A 95 7.11 -15.96 7.35
CA ILE A 95 5.96 -15.60 8.19
C ILE A 95 5.19 -14.43 7.56
N LYS A 96 5.89 -13.36 7.16
CA LYS A 96 5.27 -12.20 6.52
C LYS A 96 4.59 -12.58 5.21
N PHE A 97 5.23 -13.41 4.39
CA PHE A 97 4.69 -13.86 3.10
C PHE A 97 3.41 -14.66 3.30
N LYS A 98 3.42 -15.66 4.19
CA LYS A 98 2.23 -16.45 4.54
C LYS A 98 1.06 -15.55 4.97
N LEU A 99 1.30 -14.66 5.93
CA LEU A 99 0.24 -13.78 6.46
C LEU A 99 -0.27 -12.80 5.39
N THR A 100 0.61 -12.29 4.53
CA THR A 100 0.24 -11.41 3.43
C THR A 100 -0.68 -12.12 2.44
N GLU A 101 -0.33 -13.34 2.03
CA GLU A 101 -1.18 -14.15 1.16
C GLU A 101 -2.56 -14.39 1.77
N GLU A 102 -2.65 -14.69 3.07
CA GLU A 102 -3.94 -14.87 3.74
C GLU A 102 -4.78 -13.58 3.75
N ILE A 103 -4.16 -12.42 3.99
CA ILE A 103 -4.84 -11.11 3.95
C ILE A 103 -5.34 -10.80 2.54
N LEU A 104 -4.53 -11.05 1.52
CA LEU A 104 -4.92 -10.88 0.12
C LEU A 104 -6.10 -11.78 -0.27
N HIS A 105 -6.24 -12.95 0.37
CA HIS A 105 -7.39 -13.85 0.20
C HIS A 105 -8.57 -13.53 1.14
N GLY A 106 -8.58 -12.37 1.79
CA GLY A 106 -9.73 -11.85 2.53
C GLY A 106 -9.69 -12.07 4.04
N LYS A 107 -8.57 -12.54 4.60
CA LYS A 107 -8.39 -12.55 6.06
C LYS A 107 -8.30 -11.12 6.59
N ASP A 108 -8.98 -10.86 7.71
CA ASP A 108 -8.86 -9.56 8.38
C ASP A 108 -7.41 -9.35 8.87
N TYR A 109 -6.92 -8.11 8.72
CA TYR A 109 -5.55 -7.79 9.09
C TYR A 109 -5.28 -7.98 10.59
N SER A 110 -6.23 -7.64 11.46
CA SER A 110 -6.05 -7.76 12.90
C SER A 110 -5.94 -9.24 13.31
N ASP A 111 -6.76 -10.10 12.70
CA ASP A 111 -6.66 -11.56 12.87
C ASP A 111 -5.31 -12.11 12.38
N ALA A 112 -4.80 -11.58 11.27
CA ALA A 112 -3.48 -11.95 10.74
C ALA A 112 -2.34 -11.54 11.69
N VAL A 113 -2.42 -10.35 12.30
CA VAL A 113 -1.45 -9.92 13.33
C VAL A 113 -1.50 -10.82 14.55
N ASP A 114 -2.68 -11.20 15.03
CA ASP A 114 -2.82 -12.08 16.18
C ASP A 114 -2.34 -13.52 15.89
N GLU A 115 -2.51 -14.01 14.66
CA GLU A 115 -1.84 -15.23 14.22
C GLU A 115 -0.32 -15.06 14.18
N GLY A 116 0.20 -13.98 13.61
CA GLY A 116 1.64 -13.71 13.55
C GLY A 116 2.28 -13.72 14.94
N ARG A 117 1.63 -13.12 15.94
CA ARG A 117 2.09 -13.16 17.35
C ARG A 117 2.16 -14.59 17.90
N ARG A 118 1.18 -15.44 17.59
CA ARG A 118 1.19 -16.85 18.00
C ARG A 118 2.35 -17.60 17.37
N ILE A 119 2.55 -17.44 16.06
CA ILE A 119 3.67 -18.05 15.32
C ILE A 119 5.01 -17.61 15.92
N LEU A 120 5.18 -16.33 16.23
CA LEU A 120 6.40 -15.82 16.86
C LEU A 120 6.67 -16.47 18.22
N VAL A 121 5.66 -16.58 19.08
CA VAL A 121 5.82 -17.24 20.39
C VAL A 121 6.19 -18.72 20.23
N GLU A 122 5.62 -19.42 19.25
CA GLU A 122 5.97 -20.82 18.96
C GLU A 122 7.41 -20.97 18.46
N LYS A 123 7.87 -20.05 17.61
CA LYS A 123 9.24 -20.03 17.07
C LYS A 123 10.32 -19.68 18.10
N LEU A 124 9.97 -18.86 19.09
CA LEU A 124 10.90 -18.38 20.12
C LEU A 124 10.97 -19.28 21.37
N ARG A 125 10.22 -20.38 21.40
CA ARG A 125 10.23 -21.39 22.46
C ARG A 125 11.18 -22.53 22.12
#